data_AF-A0A8C7TKS5-F1
#
_entry.id   AF-A0A8C7TKS5-F1
#
_cell.length_a   1.000
_cell.length_b   1.000
_cell.length_c   1.000
_cell.angle_alpha   90.00
_cell.angle_beta   90.00
_cell.angle_gamma   90.00
#
_symmetry.space_group_name_H-M   'P 1'
#
loop_
_entity.id
_entity.type
_entity.pdbx_description
1 polymer ?
#
loop_
_entity_poly.entity_id
_entity_poly.type
_entity_poly.pdbx_seq_one_letter_code
_entity_poly.pdbx_strand_id
1 'polypeptide(L)'
;MATQAWQLESSLSRSARLGLEVLERASRRSVDWTSPSPNTTPTDRNAGSEVLGNSAHTSLDDAFETIAEFMAQTTYQCKNFYTSENEPMEKERTHVCRYHSQSHQCPGTSLQIRKHKVNKNIPFEMDFHIEVSPGTYAITAGMQDSQQQTRLVRINAGESMNLTFHL
;
A
#
# COMPACT_ATOMS: atom_id res chain seq x y z
N MET A 1 -36.53 -25.41 -14.96
CA MET A 1 -36.77 -23.95 -15.00
C MET A 1 -37.04 -23.35 -13.62
N ALA A 2 -37.73 -24.05 -12.69
CA ALA A 2 -38.04 -23.52 -11.36
C ALA A 2 -36.82 -23.26 -10.43
N THR A 3 -35.73 -24.02 -10.59
CA THR A 3 -34.53 -23.92 -9.74
C THR A 3 -33.72 -22.64 -9.97
N GLN A 4 -33.65 -22.16 -11.22
CA GLN A 4 -32.93 -20.93 -11.57
C GLN A 4 -33.66 -19.68 -11.07
N ALA A 5 -35.00 -19.67 -11.15
CA ALA A 5 -35.82 -18.58 -10.63
C ALA A 5 -35.68 -18.43 -9.10
N TRP A 6 -35.65 -19.56 -8.37
CA TRP A 6 -35.46 -19.55 -6.93
C TRP A 6 -34.06 -19.07 -6.50
N GLN A 7 -33.02 -19.44 -7.25
CA GLN A 7 -31.66 -18.96 -7.01
C GLN A 7 -31.52 -17.45 -7.26
N LEU A 8 -32.16 -16.93 -8.31
CA LEU A 8 -32.18 -15.50 -8.61
C LEU A 8 -32.86 -14.71 -7.47
N GLU A 9 -34.03 -15.15 -7.04
CA GLU A 9 -34.80 -14.49 -5.96
C GLU A 9 -34.06 -14.49 -4.62
N SER A 10 -33.40 -15.62 -4.30
CA SER A 10 -32.56 -15.73 -3.10
C SER A 10 -31.36 -14.77 -3.15
N SER A 11 -30.71 -14.66 -4.32
CA SER A 11 -29.59 -13.73 -4.53
C SER A 11 -30.02 -12.27 -4.40
N LEU A 12 -31.17 -11.91 -4.99
CA LEU A 12 -31.74 -10.56 -4.89
C LEU A 12 -32.11 -10.20 -3.46
N SER A 13 -32.79 -11.10 -2.74
CA SER A 13 -33.14 -10.92 -1.34
C SER A 13 -31.90 -10.70 -0.45
N ARG A 14 -30.85 -11.51 -0.67
CA ARG A 14 -29.59 -11.39 0.07
C ARG A 14 -28.88 -10.06 -0.24
N SER A 15 -28.88 -9.64 -1.49
CA SER A 15 -28.25 -8.38 -1.92
C SER A 15 -28.98 -7.17 -1.36
N ALA A 16 -30.32 -7.19 -1.34
CA ALA A 16 -31.13 -6.15 -0.74
C ALA A 16 -30.86 -6.00 0.76
N ARG A 17 -30.76 -7.11 1.50
CA ARG A 17 -30.41 -7.10 2.93
C ARG A 17 -29.03 -6.50 3.18
N LEU A 18 -28.01 -6.91 2.41
CA LEU A 18 -26.66 -6.35 2.52
C LEU A 18 -26.65 -4.84 2.21
N GLY A 19 -27.42 -4.41 1.21
CA GLY A 19 -27.58 -2.99 0.87
C GLY A 19 -28.12 -2.17 2.05
N LEU A 20 -29.11 -2.68 2.77
CA LEU A 20 -29.66 -2.02 3.96
C LEU A 20 -28.64 -1.94 5.11
N GLU A 21 -27.88 -3.01 5.36
CA GLU A 21 -26.84 -3.01 6.40
C GLU A 21 -25.72 -2.01 6.07
N VAL A 22 -25.36 -1.86 4.79
CA VAL A 22 -24.38 -0.86 4.33
C VAL A 22 -24.94 0.55 4.53
N LEU A 23 -26.19 0.79 4.15
CA LEU A 23 -26.86 2.08 4.33
C LEU A 23 -26.92 2.50 5.81
N GLU A 24 -27.31 1.59 6.70
CA GLU A 24 -27.36 1.86 8.14
C GLU A 24 -25.96 2.20 8.68
N ARG A 25 -24.95 1.43 8.28
CA ARG A 25 -23.55 1.67 8.70
C ARG A 25 -22.98 2.96 8.13
N ALA A 26 -23.42 3.37 6.94
CA ALA A 26 -23.05 4.66 6.36
C ALA A 26 -23.75 5.81 7.09
N SER A 27 -25.04 5.68 7.40
CA SER A 27 -25.81 6.65 8.18
C SER A 27 -25.23 6.85 9.59
N ARG A 28 -24.81 5.79 10.29
CA ARG A 28 -24.13 5.92 11.59
C ARG A 28 -22.79 6.68 11.53
N ARG A 29 -22.17 6.72 10.35
CA ARG A 29 -20.89 7.38 10.09
C ARG A 29 -21.06 8.69 9.31
N SER A 30 -22.30 9.13 9.06
CA SER A 30 -22.51 10.39 8.34
C SER A 30 -22.07 11.54 9.22
N VAL A 31 -21.12 12.33 8.71
CA VAL A 31 -20.66 13.56 9.34
C VAL A 31 -21.39 14.72 8.67
N ASP A 32 -22.06 15.55 9.45
CA ASP A 32 -22.61 16.81 8.99
C ASP A 32 -21.49 17.86 8.93
N TRP A 33 -20.96 18.08 7.73
CA TRP A 33 -19.90 19.06 7.47
C TRP A 33 -20.38 20.52 7.56
N THR A 34 -21.69 20.74 7.71
CA THR A 34 -22.29 22.08 7.73
C THR A 34 -22.37 22.71 9.13
N SER A 35 -21.96 21.98 10.16
CA SER A 35 -21.93 22.48 11.54
C SER A 35 -20.58 23.14 11.85
N PRO A 36 -20.50 24.47 12.05
CA PRO A 36 -19.30 25.07 12.61
C PRO A 36 -19.16 24.56 14.05
N SER A 37 -18.12 23.76 14.29
CA SER A 37 -17.80 23.22 15.61
C SER A 37 -17.74 24.37 16.64
N PRO A 38 -18.52 24.34 17.73
CA PRO A 38 -18.33 25.29 18.81
C PRO A 38 -16.98 25.00 19.45
N ASN A 39 -16.06 25.97 19.32
CA ASN A 39 -14.78 25.96 20.02
C ASN A 39 -15.02 25.79 21.52
N THR A 40 -14.82 24.57 22.03
CA THR A 40 -14.76 24.31 23.47
C THR A 40 -13.37 24.72 23.97
N THR A 41 -13.19 26.02 24.21
CA THR A 41 -12.15 26.50 25.12
C THR A 41 -12.58 26.22 26.56
N PRO A 42 -11.80 25.46 27.35
CA PRO A 42 -11.98 25.43 28.80
C PRO A 42 -11.33 26.68 29.39
N THR A 43 -12.17 27.66 29.74
CA THR A 43 -11.85 28.73 30.67
C THR A 43 -11.76 28.13 32.08
N ASP A 44 -10.56 28.11 32.69
CA ASP A 44 -10.29 28.86 33.94
C ASP A 44 -8.88 28.63 34.55
N ARG A 45 -8.13 29.74 34.63
CA ARG A 45 -7.20 30.23 35.69
C ARG A 45 -6.16 29.30 36.34
N ASN A 46 -4.86 29.62 36.20
CA ASN A 46 -4.09 30.37 37.21
C ASN A 46 -2.72 30.88 36.69
N ALA A 47 -2.25 31.99 37.26
CA ALA A 47 -1.26 32.93 36.76
C ALA A 47 0.23 32.53 36.89
N GLY A 48 1.07 33.06 35.98
CA GLY A 48 2.51 33.21 36.19
C GLY A 48 3.33 33.50 34.94
N SER A 49 3.81 34.74 34.82
CA SER A 49 4.92 35.22 33.96
C SER A 49 4.62 35.60 32.50
N GLU A 50 4.36 36.90 32.37
CA GLU A 50 4.73 37.79 31.26
C GLU A 50 6.01 37.41 30.48
N VAL A 51 5.87 37.12 29.18
CA VAL A 51 6.72 37.70 28.12
C VAL A 51 5.84 37.89 26.88
N LEU A 52 5.66 39.16 26.53
CA LEU A 52 5.01 39.67 25.33
C LEU A 52 5.76 39.17 24.08
N GLY A 53 5.22 38.14 23.43
CA GLY A 53 5.68 37.65 22.13
C GLY A 53 4.48 37.10 21.36
N ASN A 54 3.89 37.95 20.53
CA ASN A 54 2.87 37.69 19.51
C ASN A 54 2.26 36.28 19.52
N SER A 55 1.09 36.14 20.14
CA SER A 55 0.14 35.07 19.81
C SER A 55 -0.46 35.33 18.41
N ALA A 56 0.40 35.37 17.40
CA ALA A 56 -0.04 35.09 16.04
C ALA A 56 -0.38 33.60 16.06
N HIS A 57 -1.67 33.28 15.94
CA HIS A 57 -2.07 31.92 15.64
C HIS A 57 -1.18 31.46 14.49
N THR A 58 -0.30 30.49 14.74
CA THR A 58 0.45 29.82 13.68
C THR A 58 -0.60 29.45 12.66
N SER A 59 -0.52 30.06 11.48
CA SER A 59 -1.45 29.75 10.42
C SER A 59 -1.39 28.24 10.20
N LEU A 60 -2.46 27.62 9.69
CA LEU A 60 -2.42 26.19 9.42
C LEU A 60 -1.19 25.84 8.56
N ASP A 61 -0.80 26.75 7.67
CA ASP A 61 0.42 26.66 6.88
C ASP A 61 1.69 26.61 7.75
N ASP A 62 1.84 27.50 8.74
CA ASP A 62 2.97 27.45 9.69
C ASP A 62 3.01 26.13 10.48
N ALA A 63 1.84 25.60 10.85
CA ALA A 63 1.75 24.32 11.54
C ALA A 63 2.16 23.14 10.63
N PHE A 64 1.71 23.14 9.37
CA PHE A 64 2.14 22.14 8.38
C PHE A 64 3.63 22.26 8.06
N GLU A 65 4.15 23.48 7.97
CA GLU A 65 5.57 23.73 7.73
C GLU A 65 6.42 23.21 8.90
N THR A 66 6.01 23.46 10.14
CA THR A 66 6.67 22.92 11.33
C THR A 66 6.68 21.40 11.34
N ILE A 67 5.55 20.76 11.00
CA ILE A 67 5.45 19.30 10.92
C ILE A 67 6.36 18.76 9.80
N ALA A 68 6.34 19.41 8.62
CA ALA A 68 7.15 19.00 7.48
C ALA A 68 8.65 19.11 7.79
N GLU A 69 9.07 20.18 8.46
CA GLU A 69 10.45 20.35 8.93
C GLU A 69 10.84 19.22 9.89
N PHE A 70 9.99 18.90 10.86
CA PHE A 70 10.24 17.78 11.78
C PHE A 70 10.32 16.43 11.06
N MET A 71 9.45 16.17 10.07
CA MET A 71 9.51 14.96 9.25
C MET A 71 10.82 14.90 8.43
N ALA A 72 11.26 16.02 7.87
CA ALA A 72 12.51 16.09 7.11
C ALA A 72 13.73 15.86 8.03
N GLN A 73 13.77 16.51 9.19
CA GLN A 73 14.84 16.36 10.17
C GLN A 73 14.92 14.92 10.69
N THR A 74 13.80 14.31 11.04
CA THR A 74 13.77 12.91 11.51
C THR A 74 14.21 11.94 10.42
N THR A 75 13.78 12.16 9.17
CA THR A 75 14.23 11.34 8.02
C THR A 75 15.73 11.45 7.78
N TYR A 76 16.30 12.66 7.88
CA TYR A 76 17.73 12.89 7.74
C TYR A 76 18.54 12.18 8.83
N GLN A 77 18.13 12.32 10.09
CA GLN A 77 18.80 11.65 11.20
C GLN A 77 18.74 10.13 11.07
N CYS A 78 17.58 9.61 10.66
CA CYS A 78 17.38 8.19 10.42
C CYS A 78 18.30 7.67 9.30
N LYS A 79 18.37 8.41 8.18
CA LYS A 79 19.28 8.09 7.08
C LYS A 79 20.74 8.07 7.55
N ASN A 80 21.18 9.07 8.29
CA ASN A 80 22.56 9.13 8.79
C ASN A 80 22.88 7.95 9.70
N PHE A 81 21.99 7.62 10.64
CA PHE A 81 22.17 6.50 11.57
C PHE A 81 22.36 5.15 10.87
N TYR A 82 21.58 4.89 9.81
CA TYR A 82 21.64 3.62 9.06
C TYR A 82 22.63 3.62 7.89
N THR A 83 23.19 4.77 7.51
CA THR A 83 24.25 4.84 6.48
C THR A 83 25.65 4.84 7.08
N SER A 84 25.82 5.24 8.34
CA SER A 84 27.08 5.14 9.06
C SER A 84 27.25 3.75 9.69
N GLU A 85 27.95 2.84 9.00
CA GLU A 85 28.62 1.58 9.45
C GLU A 85 27.91 0.62 10.44
N ASN A 86 26.72 0.92 10.93
CA ASN A 86 25.95 0.10 11.84
C ASN A 86 25.07 -0.84 11.03
N GLU A 87 25.41 -2.12 11.06
CA GLU A 87 24.55 -3.17 10.53
C GLU A 87 23.21 -3.15 11.29
N PRO A 88 22.08 -2.93 10.60
CA PRO A 88 20.79 -2.77 11.26
C PRO A 88 20.37 -4.06 11.96
N MET A 89 19.85 -3.92 13.18
CA MET A 89 19.33 -5.04 13.95
C MET A 89 18.15 -5.69 13.20
N GLU A 90 17.85 -6.97 13.44
CA GLU A 90 16.77 -7.68 12.73
C GLU A 90 15.41 -6.95 12.78
N LYS A 91 15.10 -6.33 13.92
CA LYS A 91 13.89 -5.51 14.10
C LYS A 91 13.87 -4.23 13.26
N GLU A 92 15.05 -3.69 12.93
CA GLU A 92 15.25 -2.46 12.17
C GLU A 92 15.35 -2.71 10.67
N ARG A 93 15.66 -3.95 10.25
CA ARG A 93 15.67 -4.35 8.84
C ARG A 93 14.36 -4.02 8.14
N THR A 94 13.21 -4.23 8.79
CA THR A 94 11.90 -3.89 8.20
C THR A 94 11.76 -2.38 7.97
N HIS A 95 12.28 -1.57 8.88
CA HIS A 95 12.28 -0.12 8.79
C HIS A 95 13.22 0.36 7.67
N VAL A 96 14.48 -0.08 7.67
CA VAL A 96 15.47 0.27 6.63
C VAL A 96 14.96 -0.14 5.25
N CYS A 97 14.39 -1.34 5.14
CA CYS A 97 13.82 -1.84 3.89
C CYS A 97 12.69 -0.96 3.34
N ARG A 98 11.82 -0.43 4.21
CA ARG A 98 10.66 0.37 3.80
C ARG A 98 11.01 1.82 3.46
N TYR A 99 11.96 2.41 4.17
CA TYR A 99 12.17 3.86 4.14
C TYR A 99 13.53 4.29 3.55
N HIS A 100 14.51 3.39 3.46
CA HIS A 100 15.88 3.73 3.04
C HIS A 100 16.46 2.84 1.92
N SER A 101 15.75 1.81 1.46
CA SER A 101 16.21 0.99 0.32
C SER A 101 16.29 1.82 -0.97
N GLN A 102 17.51 2.16 -1.43
CA GLN A 102 17.68 2.88 -2.69
C GLN A 102 17.34 2.02 -3.92
N SER A 103 17.32 0.68 -3.82
CA SER A 103 16.93 -0.20 -4.94
C SER A 103 16.72 -1.65 -4.49
N HIS A 104 15.56 -2.20 -4.83
CA HIS A 104 15.18 -3.62 -4.87
C HIS A 104 15.64 -4.54 -3.73
N GLN A 105 14.93 -4.51 -2.60
CA GLN A 105 14.44 -5.71 -1.89
C GLN A 105 13.78 -5.30 -0.56
N CYS A 106 12.52 -4.84 -0.62
CA CYS A 106 11.68 -4.80 0.56
C CYS A 106 10.72 -6.01 0.51
N PRO A 107 10.91 -7.06 1.33
CA PRO A 107 9.91 -8.10 1.51
C PRO A 107 8.85 -7.56 2.48
N GLY A 108 7.92 -6.74 1.96
CA GLY A 108 7.08 -5.93 2.85
C GLY A 108 5.65 -5.65 2.43
N THR A 109 5.18 -6.14 1.28
CA THR A 109 3.76 -6.29 0.87
C THR A 109 3.74 -6.96 -0.50
N SER A 110 4.14 -8.24 -0.56
CA SER A 110 3.89 -9.06 -1.74
C SER A 110 2.83 -10.06 -1.35
N LEU A 111 1.71 -10.06 -2.08
CA LEU A 111 0.91 -11.26 -2.26
C LEU A 111 1.87 -12.44 -2.42
N GLN A 112 1.58 -13.55 -1.73
CA GLN A 112 2.50 -14.65 -1.52
C GLN A 112 3.08 -15.20 -2.82
N ILE A 113 4.21 -14.66 -3.24
CA ILE A 113 5.13 -15.34 -4.13
C ILE A 113 6.20 -15.88 -3.19
N ARG A 114 6.14 -17.19 -2.92
CA ARG A 114 7.19 -17.90 -2.20
C ARG A 114 8.49 -17.69 -2.97
N LYS A 115 9.30 -16.71 -2.55
CA LYS A 115 10.68 -16.58 -3.03
C LYS A 115 11.47 -17.75 -2.45
N HIS A 116 11.65 -18.80 -3.24
CA HIS A 116 12.68 -19.78 -2.98
C HIS A 116 14.02 -19.06 -2.92
N LYS A 117 14.76 -19.29 -1.83
CA LYS A 117 16.11 -18.79 -1.60
C LYS A 117 17.02 -19.41 -2.66
N VAL A 118 17.26 -18.70 -3.77
CA VAL A 118 18.14 -19.17 -4.84
C VAL A 118 19.57 -19.14 -4.30
N ASN A 119 20.10 -20.34 -4.08
CA ASN A 119 21.52 -20.59 -3.87
C ASN A 119 22.27 -20.16 -5.14
N LYS A 120 23.32 -19.34 -5.01
CA LYS A 120 24.03 -18.66 -6.11
C LYS A 120 24.79 -19.58 -7.09
N ASN A 121 24.54 -20.89 -7.09
CA ASN A 121 25.30 -21.89 -7.85
C ASN A 121 24.42 -22.86 -8.65
N ILE A 122 23.38 -22.39 -9.35
CA ILE A 122 22.62 -23.23 -10.29
C ILE A 122 22.60 -22.53 -11.66
N PRO A 123 23.02 -23.20 -12.75
CA PRO A 123 23.01 -22.62 -14.08
C PRO A 123 21.59 -22.23 -14.52
N PHE A 124 21.53 -21.16 -15.31
CA PHE A 124 20.39 -20.33 -15.71
C PHE A 124 19.26 -21.08 -16.48
N GLU A 125 18.57 -22.00 -15.82
CA GLU A 125 17.31 -22.56 -16.33
C GLU A 125 16.28 -22.50 -15.21
N MET A 126 15.62 -21.35 -15.11
CA MET A 126 14.60 -21.11 -14.09
C MET A 126 13.26 -20.96 -14.80
N ASP A 127 12.47 -22.03 -14.78
CA ASP A 127 11.11 -22.01 -15.31
C ASP A 127 10.18 -21.26 -14.34
N PHE A 128 9.34 -20.39 -14.90
CA PHE A 128 8.32 -19.66 -14.15
C PHE A 128 6.94 -20.18 -14.51
N HIS A 129 6.16 -20.56 -13.49
CA HIS A 129 4.75 -20.89 -13.66
C HIS A 129 3.88 -19.71 -13.19
N ILE A 130 2.97 -19.26 -14.04
CA ILE A 130 2.05 -18.16 -13.77
C ILE A 130 0.63 -18.62 -14.07
N GLU A 131 -0.24 -18.57 -13.06
CA GLU A 131 -1.67 -18.86 -13.20
C GLU A 131 -2.44 -17.57 -13.45
N VAL A 132 -3.32 -17.57 -14.45
CA VAL A 132 -4.13 -16.42 -14.85
C VAL A 132 -5.56 -16.85 -15.16
N SER A 133 -6.50 -15.91 -15.06
CA SER A 133 -7.87 -16.11 -15.53
C SER A 133 -7.90 -16.34 -17.06
N PRO A 134 -8.97 -16.93 -17.61
CA PRO A 134 -9.12 -17.04 -19.06
C PRO A 134 -9.14 -15.65 -19.72
N GLY A 135 -8.35 -15.45 -20.77
CA GLY A 135 -8.19 -14.12 -21.37
C GLY A 135 -7.08 -14.05 -22.43
N THR A 136 -6.86 -12.84 -22.96
CA THR A 136 -5.75 -12.54 -23.86
C THR A 136 -4.72 -11.68 -23.12
N TYR A 137 -3.47 -12.10 -23.14
CA TYR A 137 -2.37 -11.53 -22.36
C TYR A 137 -1.19 -11.18 -23.26
N ALA A 138 -0.55 -10.05 -22.98
CA ALA A 138 0.75 -9.69 -23.55
C ALA A 138 1.83 -10.03 -22.50
N ILE A 139 2.69 -10.98 -22.81
CA ILE A 139 3.74 -11.48 -21.92
C ILE A 139 5.07 -10.94 -22.42
N THR A 140 5.71 -10.10 -21.61
CA THR A 140 7.01 -9.48 -21.92
C THR A 140 8.09 -10.05 -21.02
N ALA A 141 9.18 -10.51 -21.61
CA ALA A 141 10.36 -11.00 -20.92
C ALA A 141 11.58 -10.17 -21.34
N GLY A 142 12.48 -9.83 -20.41
CA GLY A 142 13.65 -9.00 -20.68
C GLY A 142 14.68 -9.06 -19.56
N MET A 143 15.95 -8.88 -19.91
CA MET A 143 17.07 -8.75 -18.97
C MET A 143 17.69 -7.35 -19.07
N GLN A 144 18.49 -6.96 -18.08
CA GLN A 144 19.05 -5.60 -17.98
C GLN A 144 19.86 -5.17 -19.22
N ASP A 145 20.47 -6.14 -19.90
CA ASP A 145 21.36 -5.91 -21.05
C ASP A 145 20.83 -6.49 -22.37
N SER A 146 19.59 -6.99 -22.42
CA SER A 146 19.02 -7.62 -23.62
C SER A 146 17.69 -7.03 -24.09
N GLN A 147 17.40 -7.21 -25.38
CA GLN A 147 16.17 -6.70 -25.99
C GLN A 147 14.96 -7.47 -25.45
N GLN A 148 13.96 -6.73 -24.98
CA GLN A 148 12.72 -7.31 -24.48
C GLN A 148 11.96 -8.05 -25.59
N GLN A 149 11.43 -9.22 -25.26
CA GLN A 149 10.57 -10.01 -26.13
C GLN A 149 9.15 -10.02 -25.59
N THR A 150 8.19 -9.57 -26.39
CA THR A 150 6.76 -9.59 -26.05
C THR A 150 6.01 -10.58 -26.93
N ARG A 151 5.18 -11.43 -26.34
CA ARG A 151 4.28 -12.35 -27.05
C ARG A 151 2.84 -12.15 -26.60
N LEU A 152 1.92 -12.07 -27.56
CA LEU A 152 0.49 -12.03 -27.30
C LEU A 152 -0.05 -13.46 -27.32
N VAL A 153 -0.79 -13.82 -26.28
CA VAL A 153 -1.27 -15.18 -26.03
C VAL A 153 -2.72 -15.14 -25.59
N ARG A 154 -3.53 -16.09 -26.07
CA ARG A 154 -4.87 -16.35 -25.54
C ARG A 154 -4.85 -17.64 -24.73
N ILE A 155 -5.38 -17.60 -23.51
CA ILE A 155 -5.46 -18.72 -22.57
C ILE A 155 -6.93 -19.00 -22.27
N ASN A 156 -7.39 -20.22 -22.54
CA ASN A 156 -8.75 -20.66 -22.20
C ASN A 156 -8.80 -21.31 -20.80
N ALA A 157 -10.01 -21.54 -20.27
CA ALA A 157 -10.17 -22.13 -18.94
C ALA A 157 -9.62 -23.55 -18.86
N GLY A 158 -8.73 -23.81 -17.89
CA GLY A 158 -8.07 -25.11 -17.71
C GLY A 158 -6.94 -25.40 -18.69
N GLU A 159 -6.58 -24.44 -19.55
CA GLU A 159 -5.48 -24.55 -20.49
C GLU A 159 -4.17 -24.07 -19.86
N SER A 160 -3.08 -24.79 -20.13
CA SER A 160 -1.72 -24.39 -19.75
C SER A 160 -0.83 -24.38 -20.99
N MET A 161 0.13 -23.45 -21.01
CA MET A 161 1.00 -23.27 -22.17
C MET A 161 2.40 -22.84 -21.72
N ASN A 162 3.41 -23.48 -22.31
CA ASN A 162 4.80 -23.20 -22.04
C ASN A 162 5.34 -22.16 -23.02
N LEU A 163 6.02 -21.13 -22.50
CA LEU A 163 6.63 -20.07 -23.30
C LEU A 163 8.13 -20.03 -23.05
N THR A 164 8.89 -20.19 -24.13
CA THR A 164 10.34 -20.03 -24.12
C THR A 164 10.71 -18.68 -24.73
N PHE A 165 11.43 -17.87 -23.95
CA PHE A 165 12.00 -16.59 -24.37
C PHE A 165 13.52 -16.74 -24.43
N HIS A 166 14.13 -16.32 -25.54
CA HIS A 166 15.58 -16.33 -25.71
C HIS A 166 16.08 -14.93 -25.43
N LEU A 167 16.41 -14.65 -24.16
CA LEU A 167 16.82 -13.34 -23.69
C LEU A 167 18.33 -13.17 -23.65
#